data_AF-A0A7X0JG27-F1
#
_entry.id   AF-A0A7X0JG27-F1
#
_cell.length_a   1.000
_cell.length_b   1.000
_cell.length_c   1.000
_cell.angle_alpha   90.00
_cell.angle_beta   90.00
_cell.angle_gamma   90.00
#
_symmetry.space_group_name_H-M   'P 1'
#
loop_
_entity.id
_entity.type
_entity.pdbx_description
1 polymer ?
#
loop_
_entity_poly.entity_id
_entity_poly.type
_entity_poly.pdbx_seq_one_letter_code
_entity_poly.pdbx_strand_id
1 'polypeptide(L)'
;MTKRAGVATILALLAATTTSATAQTQADMNAQAAASYKTADAAMNAQWPRTYAAMKRRDATARDGFGYAAATLASQRAWLTFRDKQCTIEGGEFAGGSLQPMARLQCLARLTKERTTQLKDLMWQR
;
A
#
# COMPACT_ATOMS: atom_id res chain seq x y z
N MET A 1 -61.45 -24.02 33.73
CA MET A 1 -60.82 -23.02 32.86
C MET A 1 -59.34 -23.32 32.77
N THR A 2 -58.95 -23.93 31.66
CA THR A 2 -57.61 -24.40 31.29
C THR A 2 -56.82 -23.28 30.63
N LYS A 3 -55.53 -23.09 30.95
CA LYS A 3 -54.50 -22.65 29.97
C LYS A 3 -53.12 -23.21 30.35
N ARG A 4 -52.63 -24.14 29.52
CA ARG A 4 -51.23 -24.62 29.51
C ARG A 4 -50.41 -23.62 28.70
N ALA A 5 -49.30 -23.11 29.25
CA ALA A 5 -48.34 -22.31 28.51
C ALA A 5 -47.39 -23.26 27.74
N GLY A 6 -47.35 -23.13 26.42
CA GLY A 6 -46.48 -23.90 25.54
C GLY A 6 -45.05 -23.33 25.53
N VAL A 7 -44.07 -24.21 25.67
CA VAL A 7 -42.65 -23.91 25.46
C VAL A 7 -42.39 -23.98 23.95
N ALA A 8 -42.01 -22.85 23.34
CA ALA A 8 -41.60 -22.79 21.94
C ALA A 8 -40.08 -23.00 21.85
N THR A 9 -39.66 -24.16 21.33
CA THR A 9 -38.26 -24.48 21.05
C THR A 9 -37.83 -23.78 19.77
N ILE A 10 -36.90 -22.81 19.87
CA ILE A 10 -36.29 -22.13 18.72
C ILE A 10 -35.15 -23.02 18.20
N LEU A 11 -35.30 -23.54 16.97
CA LEU A 11 -34.27 -24.29 16.26
C LEU A 11 -33.31 -23.31 15.57
N ALA A 12 -32.10 -23.13 16.10
CA ALA A 12 -31.08 -22.30 15.46
C ALA A 12 -30.41 -23.08 14.31
N LEU A 13 -30.60 -22.60 13.07
CA LEU A 13 -29.95 -23.13 11.88
C LEU A 13 -28.54 -22.53 11.76
N LEU A 14 -27.49 -23.29 12.14
CA LEU A 14 -26.11 -22.91 11.85
C LEU A 14 -25.80 -23.24 10.38
N ALA A 15 -25.89 -22.25 9.50
CA ALA A 15 -25.33 -22.34 8.15
C ALA A 15 -23.81 -22.22 8.23
N ALA A 16 -23.10 -23.34 8.21
CA ALA A 16 -21.64 -23.36 8.08
C ALA A 16 -21.27 -22.93 6.65
N THR A 17 -20.77 -21.70 6.51
CA THR A 17 -20.19 -21.24 5.24
C THR A 17 -18.83 -21.89 5.04
N THR A 18 -18.80 -23.01 4.31
CA THR A 18 -17.56 -23.64 3.86
C THR A 18 -16.85 -22.70 2.89
N THR A 19 -15.88 -21.94 3.41
CA THR A 19 -14.97 -21.17 2.55
C THR A 19 -13.98 -22.18 1.98
N SER A 20 -14.23 -22.65 0.75
CA SER A 20 -13.32 -23.56 0.05
C SER A 20 -11.96 -22.88 -0.09
N ALA A 21 -10.93 -23.45 0.53
CA ALA A 21 -9.54 -23.01 0.32
C ALA A 21 -9.15 -23.35 -1.12
N THR A 22 -9.07 -22.35 -2.01
CA THR A 22 -8.49 -22.53 -3.34
C THR A 22 -6.99 -22.70 -3.19
N ALA A 23 -6.43 -23.79 -3.73
CA ALA A 23 -4.98 -23.94 -3.81
C ALA A 23 -4.43 -22.90 -4.79
N GLN A 24 -3.77 -21.85 -4.29
CA GLN A 24 -3.12 -20.84 -5.13
C GLN A 24 -1.72 -21.33 -5.55
N THR A 25 -1.37 -21.14 -6.83
CA THR A 25 -0.01 -21.42 -7.28
C THR A 25 0.93 -20.26 -6.92
N GLN A 26 2.24 -20.52 -6.83
CA GLN A 26 3.21 -19.45 -6.62
C GLN A 26 3.21 -18.43 -7.77
N ALA A 27 2.84 -18.85 -8.98
CA ALA A 27 2.66 -17.95 -10.11
C ALA A 27 1.48 -16.98 -9.89
N ASP A 28 0.35 -17.47 -9.36
CA ASP A 28 -0.81 -16.63 -9.02
C ASP A 28 -0.46 -15.64 -7.91
N MET A 29 0.28 -16.09 -6.89
CA MET A 29 0.76 -15.22 -5.81
C MET A 29 1.70 -14.12 -6.33
N ASN A 30 2.60 -14.45 -7.25
CA ASN A 30 3.49 -13.49 -7.91
C ASN A 30 2.68 -12.46 -8.73
N ALA A 31 1.66 -12.91 -9.45
CA ALA A 31 0.78 -12.03 -10.23
C ALA A 31 -0.01 -11.07 -9.32
N GLN A 32 -0.52 -11.57 -8.19
CA GLN A 32 -1.22 -10.73 -7.22
C GLN A 32 -0.29 -9.69 -6.56
N ALA A 33 0.95 -10.07 -6.25
CA ALA A 33 1.96 -9.13 -5.74
C ALA A 33 2.30 -8.05 -6.79
N ALA A 34 2.40 -8.42 -8.07
CA ALA A 34 2.63 -7.48 -9.17
C ALA A 34 1.46 -6.50 -9.35
N ALA A 35 0.22 -6.99 -9.29
CA ALA A 35 -0.98 -6.15 -9.33
C ALA A 35 -1.01 -5.17 -8.14
N SER A 36 -0.69 -5.65 -6.94
CA SER A 36 -0.64 -4.83 -5.73
C SER A 36 0.40 -3.71 -5.84
N TYR A 37 1.58 -4.01 -6.38
CA TYR A 37 2.59 -2.99 -6.65
C TYR A 37 2.12 -1.98 -7.69
N LYS A 38 1.53 -2.43 -8.81
CA LYS A 38 0.98 -1.54 -9.84
C LYS A 38 -0.05 -0.56 -9.27
N THR A 39 -0.95 -1.03 -8.42
CA THR A 39 -1.92 -0.17 -7.74
C THR A 39 -1.25 0.85 -6.82
N ALA A 40 -0.25 0.42 -6.03
CA ALA A 40 0.49 1.32 -5.15
C ALA A 40 1.26 2.40 -5.95
N ASP A 41 1.93 2.02 -7.03
CA ASP A 41 2.68 2.91 -7.89
C ASP A 41 1.78 3.94 -8.58
N ALA A 42 0.62 3.51 -9.09
CA ALA A 42 -0.39 4.41 -9.64
C ALA A 42 -0.86 5.44 -8.61
N ALA A 43 -1.11 5.02 -7.36
CA ALA A 43 -1.52 5.91 -6.30
C ALA A 43 -0.44 6.95 -5.93
N MET A 44 0.83 6.52 -5.83
CA MET A 44 1.95 7.43 -5.57
C MET A 44 2.14 8.43 -6.73
N ASN A 45 2.10 7.96 -7.97
CA ASN A 45 2.24 8.81 -9.15
C ASN A 45 1.09 9.81 -9.29
N ALA A 46 -0.12 9.47 -8.86
CA ALA A 46 -1.24 10.40 -8.78
C ALA A 46 -1.07 11.46 -7.66
N GLN A 47 -0.43 11.10 -6.54
CA GLN A 47 -0.17 12.01 -5.41
C GLN A 47 1.01 12.96 -5.69
N TRP A 48 2.05 12.49 -6.38
CA TRP A 48 3.25 13.26 -6.69
C TRP A 48 2.99 14.66 -7.26
N PRO A 49 2.24 14.85 -8.36
CA PRO A 49 2.03 16.17 -8.94
C PRO A 49 1.25 17.11 -8.02
N ARG A 50 0.35 16.58 -7.17
CA ARG A 50 -0.40 17.36 -6.18
C ARG A 50 0.53 17.94 -5.13
N THR A 51 1.40 17.09 -4.59
CA THR A 51 2.41 17.47 -3.59
C THR A 51 3.40 18.47 -4.18
N TYR A 52 3.96 18.16 -5.35
CA TYR A 52 4.94 19.01 -6.01
C TYR A 52 4.38 20.38 -6.37
N ALA A 53 3.12 20.45 -6.83
CA ALA A 53 2.45 21.72 -7.07
C ALA A 53 2.25 22.53 -5.77
N ALA A 54 1.93 21.88 -4.65
CA ALA A 54 1.85 22.54 -3.35
C ALA A 54 3.20 23.14 -2.93
N MET A 55 4.30 22.41 -3.11
CA MET A 55 5.65 22.90 -2.79
C MET A 55 6.06 24.08 -3.68
N LYS A 56 5.73 24.05 -4.97
CA LYS A 56 5.94 25.21 -5.86
C LYS A 56 5.15 26.45 -5.44
N ARG A 57 3.90 26.27 -4.95
CA ARG A 57 3.12 27.40 -4.41
C ARG A 57 3.74 27.98 -3.14
N ARG A 58 4.36 27.15 -2.30
CA ARG A 58 5.10 27.60 -1.12
C ARG A 58 6.34 28.40 -1.52
N ASP A 59 7.11 27.95 -2.50
CA ASP A 59 8.26 28.70 -3.01
C ASP A 59 7.88 30.10 -3.52
N ALA A 60 6.69 30.26 -4.10
CA ALA A 60 6.23 31.56 -4.58
C ALA A 60 5.96 32.58 -3.45
N THR A 61 5.65 32.12 -2.24
CA THR A 61 5.32 32.98 -1.10
C THR A 61 6.38 32.98 0.00
N ALA A 62 7.30 32.01 -0.01
CA ALA A 62 8.36 31.88 0.97
C ALA A 62 9.29 33.11 0.98
N ARG A 63 9.84 33.40 2.16
CA ARG A 63 10.80 34.50 2.40
C ARG A 63 12.10 34.01 3.05
N ASP A 64 12.19 32.71 3.33
CA ASP A 64 13.31 32.05 3.98
C ASP A 64 14.39 31.53 3.01
N GLY A 65 14.09 31.51 1.70
CA GLY A 65 15.01 31.03 0.67
C GLY A 65 15.20 29.50 0.64
N PHE A 66 14.34 28.72 1.31
CA PHE A 66 14.55 27.28 1.53
C PHE A 66 14.49 26.40 0.26
N GLY A 67 13.68 26.74 -0.73
CA GLY A 67 13.54 25.96 -1.97
C GLY A 67 12.79 24.63 -1.77
N TYR A 68 11.53 24.69 -1.34
CA TYR A 68 10.66 23.56 -1.02
C TYR A 68 10.46 22.58 -2.19
N ALA A 69 10.22 23.08 -3.42
CA ALA A 69 10.02 22.22 -4.57
C ALA A 69 11.31 21.47 -4.93
N ALA A 70 12.45 22.16 -4.91
CA ALA A 70 13.75 21.55 -5.19
C ALA A 70 14.08 20.45 -4.17
N ALA A 71 13.89 20.73 -2.87
CA ALA A 71 14.09 19.76 -1.80
C ALA A 71 13.15 18.53 -1.94
N THR A 72 11.89 18.76 -2.31
CA THR A 72 10.90 17.69 -2.50
C THR A 72 11.24 16.79 -3.70
N LEU A 73 11.71 17.39 -4.81
CA LEU A 73 12.18 16.63 -5.97
C LEU A 73 13.42 15.80 -5.66
N ALA A 74 14.39 16.38 -4.96
CA ALA A 74 15.57 15.66 -4.51
C ALA A 74 15.20 14.47 -3.60
N SER A 75 14.30 14.71 -2.62
CA SER A 75 13.78 13.66 -1.74
C SER A 75 13.11 12.51 -2.52
N GLN A 76 12.25 12.83 -3.51
CA GLN A 76 11.57 11.80 -4.29
C GLN A 76 12.54 10.94 -5.11
N ARG A 77 13.55 11.56 -5.73
CA ARG A 77 14.58 10.85 -6.51
C ARG A 77 15.42 9.94 -5.62
N ALA A 78 15.89 10.45 -4.48
CA ALA A 78 16.66 9.66 -3.52
C ALA A 78 15.83 8.49 -2.98
N TRP A 79 14.54 8.72 -2.70
CA TRP A 79 13.63 7.67 -2.25
C TRP A 79 13.45 6.56 -3.29
N LEU A 80 13.34 6.88 -4.59
CA LEU A 80 13.26 5.86 -5.65
C LEU A 80 14.50 4.96 -5.65
N THR A 81 15.69 5.55 -5.54
CA THR A 81 16.94 4.79 -5.44
C THR A 81 16.96 3.91 -4.19
N PHE A 82 16.60 4.46 -3.03
CA PHE A 82 16.50 3.69 -1.78
C PHE A 82 15.53 2.51 -1.95
N ARG A 83 14.30 2.76 -2.41
CA ARG A 83 13.27 1.73 -2.61
C ARG A 83 13.79 0.59 -3.46
N ASP A 84 14.41 0.90 -4.60
CA ASP A 84 14.85 -0.12 -5.54
C ASP A 84 15.99 -0.96 -4.96
N LYS A 85 16.93 -0.35 -4.22
CA LYS A 85 18.03 -1.07 -3.54
C LYS A 85 17.53 -1.88 -2.36
N GLN A 86 16.65 -1.31 -1.55
CA GLN A 86 16.04 -1.98 -0.40
C GLN A 86 15.23 -3.21 -0.84
N CYS A 87 14.41 -3.08 -1.87
CA CYS A 87 13.60 -4.21 -2.35
C CYS A 87 14.42 -5.27 -3.10
N THR A 88 15.61 -4.93 -3.61
CA THR A 88 16.55 -5.95 -4.08
C THR A 88 17.08 -6.79 -2.92
N ILE A 89 17.48 -6.19 -1.79
CA ILE A 89 17.98 -6.97 -0.66
C ILE A 89 16.88 -7.74 0.07
N GLU A 90 15.67 -7.18 0.24
CA GLU A 90 14.52 -7.91 0.80
C GLU A 90 14.12 -9.10 -0.08
N GLY A 91 14.15 -8.96 -1.41
CA GLY A 91 13.97 -10.10 -2.31
C GLY A 91 15.10 -11.14 -2.21
N GLY A 92 16.31 -10.69 -1.87
CA GLY A 92 17.51 -11.53 -1.75
C GLY A 92 17.42 -12.59 -0.66
N GLU A 93 16.54 -12.43 0.33
CA GLU A 93 16.23 -13.46 1.34
C GLU A 93 15.83 -14.80 0.69
N PHE A 94 15.21 -14.74 -0.48
CA PHE A 94 14.71 -15.91 -1.22
C PHE A 94 15.48 -16.18 -2.51
N ALA A 95 16.74 -15.71 -2.61
CA ALA A 95 17.53 -15.74 -3.84
C ALA A 95 17.53 -17.11 -4.54
N GLY A 96 17.19 -17.13 -5.83
CA GLY A 96 17.11 -18.35 -6.65
C GLY A 96 15.81 -19.15 -6.50
N GLY A 97 14.95 -18.78 -5.55
CA GLY A 97 13.65 -19.41 -5.31
C GLY A 97 12.49 -18.69 -5.99
N SER A 98 11.35 -19.38 -6.08
CA SER A 98 10.11 -18.84 -6.67
C SER A 98 9.45 -17.73 -5.83
N LEU A 99 9.85 -17.57 -4.57
CA LEU A 99 9.40 -16.52 -3.65
C LEU A 99 10.14 -15.18 -3.85
N GLN A 100 11.34 -15.18 -4.40
CA GLN A 100 12.14 -13.97 -4.64
C GLN A 100 11.38 -12.84 -5.36
N PRO A 101 10.74 -13.08 -6.52
CA PRO A 101 9.98 -12.03 -7.19
C PRO A 101 8.80 -11.53 -6.34
N MET A 102 8.13 -12.42 -5.60
CA MET A 102 7.02 -12.04 -4.72
C MET A 102 7.49 -11.11 -3.61
N ALA A 103 8.54 -11.48 -2.88
CA ALA A 103 9.06 -10.72 -1.76
C ALA A 103 9.51 -9.32 -2.21
N ARG A 104 10.21 -9.24 -3.35
CA ARG A 104 10.59 -7.97 -3.96
C ARG A 104 9.37 -7.10 -4.30
N LEU A 105 8.34 -7.69 -4.91
CA LEU A 105 7.11 -6.96 -5.29
C LEU A 105 6.31 -6.48 -4.07
N GLN A 106 6.27 -7.29 -3.01
CA GLN A 106 5.65 -6.93 -1.73
C GLN A 106 6.38 -5.76 -1.07
N CYS A 107 7.72 -5.77 -1.04
CA CYS A 107 8.51 -4.63 -0.60
C CYS A 107 8.19 -3.36 -1.40
N LEU A 108 8.20 -3.47 -2.74
CA LEU A 108 7.90 -2.34 -3.62
C LEU A 108 6.51 -1.76 -3.34
N ALA A 109 5.50 -2.61 -3.17
CA ALA A 109 4.15 -2.18 -2.83
C ALA A 109 4.09 -1.49 -1.46
N ARG A 110 4.73 -2.06 -0.43
CA ARG A 110 4.75 -1.52 0.93
C ARG A 110 5.40 -0.14 0.98
N LEU A 111 6.65 -0.02 0.51
CA LEU A 111 7.38 1.25 0.52
C LEU A 111 6.67 2.33 -0.30
N THR A 112 6.05 1.95 -1.43
CA THR A 112 5.32 2.91 -2.28
C THR A 112 4.04 3.43 -1.62
N LYS A 113 3.34 2.60 -0.84
CA LYS A 113 2.21 3.05 -0.01
C LYS A 113 2.67 4.01 1.08
N GLU A 114 3.75 3.66 1.79
CA GLU A 114 4.35 4.54 2.82
C GLU A 114 4.75 5.89 2.24
N ARG A 115 5.39 5.89 1.06
CA ARG A 115 5.78 7.13 0.38
C ARG A 115 4.58 7.96 -0.04
N THR A 116 3.51 7.32 -0.49
CA THR A 116 2.26 8.02 -0.80
C THR A 116 1.72 8.79 0.41
N THR A 117 1.78 8.18 1.60
CA THR A 117 1.42 8.85 2.87
C THR A 117 2.36 10.01 3.16
N GLN A 118 3.68 9.79 3.11
CA GLN A 118 4.68 10.85 3.32
C GLN A 118 4.44 12.06 2.38
N LEU A 119 4.16 11.81 1.10
CA LEU A 119 3.87 12.87 0.13
C LEU A 119 2.58 13.63 0.47
N LYS A 120 1.53 12.94 0.95
CA LYS A 120 0.31 13.61 1.45
C LYS A 120 0.61 14.47 2.66
N ASP A 121 1.42 13.95 3.58
CA ASP A 121 1.75 14.65 4.82
C ASP A 121 2.55 15.93 4.54
N LEU A 122 3.39 15.97 3.50
CA LEU A 122 4.08 17.21 3.09
C LEU A 122 3.12 18.33 2.67
N MET A 123 1.86 18.03 2.32
CA MET A 123 0.87 19.04 1.96
C MET A 123 0.29 19.74 3.20
N TRP A 124 1.15 20.19 4.12
CA TRP A 124 0.77 20.98 5.29
C TRP A 124 -0.06 22.21 4.88
N GLN A 125 -0.93 22.67 5.76
CA GLN A 125 -1.76 23.87 5.56
C GLN A 125 -1.59 24.91 6.68
N ARG A 126 -0.57 24.72 7.52
CA ARG A 126 -0.24 25.65 8.60
C ARG A 126 0.36 26.93 8.05
#